data_AF-A0A7C3QU30-F1
#
_entry.id   AF-A0A7C3QU30-F1
#
_cell.length_a   1.000
_cell.length_b   1.000
_cell.length_c   1.000
_cell.angle_alpha   90.00
_cell.angle_beta   90.00
_cell.angle_gamma   90.00
#
_symmetry.space_group_name_H-M   'P 1'
#
loop_
_entity.id
_entity.type
_entity.pdbx_description
1 polymer ?
#
loop_
_entity_poly.entity_id
_entity_poly.type
_entity_poly.pdbx_seq_one_letter_code
_entity_poly.pdbx_strand_id
1 'polypeptide(L)'
;MQTDRKHPAEEVSSSVSDGGRELTCRAIYQVASSARFRPGEQIVLRDFPTRFGRADVIAWSRWDDVGLEAPIPREMLFAIEGSAPSIQEAIGEFAGIAQFVSTLVAFATNVHGGRVAAHVAYDASPDKQEREFRQFARSAERGLVREGRLVNKALALNLLTPQIVEHPDWKRIGRAIGHYELALRDWVIGGEALCLMHLFIAAEALSKAAVRARCGALGLTEKELAEKSGIATDDPARPRWKDLLRAEMRREVLFCGDSAVHDAARDASDGLEHGFMDFSEIHDRARDVTLQTFRYIRRAILDLLEVPEPARTELAGIEPRDVLSLNRILHGVLTGPEPLAAPGQQYPQFEWTSEIPRVWWEGDDLKFTIRDRWHPLLGADVTFNATAYEFHGRQEEGRPFDAATLEMTVEVDNTSLD
;
A
#
# COMPACT_ATOMS: atom_id res chain seq x y z
N MET A 1 21.12 49.08 16.53
CA MET A 1 20.50 49.70 15.34
C MET A 1 19.60 48.66 14.68
N GLN A 2 18.35 48.57 15.14
CA GLN A 2 17.29 47.78 14.52
C GLN A 2 16.48 48.72 13.65
N THR A 3 16.38 48.44 12.36
CA THR A 3 15.49 49.17 11.45
C THR A 3 14.16 48.43 11.34
N ASP A 4 13.15 48.98 12.00
CA ASP A 4 11.73 48.70 11.79
C ASP A 4 11.35 48.97 10.34
N ARG A 5 10.92 47.94 9.61
CA ARG A 5 10.13 48.08 8.38
C ARG A 5 8.72 47.57 8.64
N LYS A 6 7.82 48.50 8.94
CA LYS A 6 6.37 48.30 8.86
C LYS A 6 5.97 48.16 7.39
N HIS A 7 5.51 46.97 7.00
CA HIS A 7 4.71 46.82 5.78
C HIS A 7 3.24 47.17 6.10
N PRO A 8 2.54 47.91 5.24
CA PRO A 8 1.11 48.13 5.40
C PRO A 8 0.37 46.84 5.03
N ALA A 9 -0.47 46.36 5.94
CA ALA A 9 -1.47 45.36 5.63
C ALA A 9 -2.56 46.03 4.78
N GLU A 10 -2.60 45.70 3.49
CA GLU A 10 -3.79 45.94 2.68
C GLU A 10 -4.88 44.95 3.12
N GLU A 11 -5.85 45.45 3.87
CA GLU A 11 -7.13 44.77 4.08
C GLU A 11 -7.87 44.69 2.74
N VAL A 12 -7.66 43.59 2.00
CA VAL A 12 -8.54 43.22 0.89
C VAL A 12 -9.85 42.72 1.48
N SER A 13 -10.74 43.66 1.74
CA SER A 13 -12.16 43.43 1.94
C SER A 13 -12.76 42.84 0.66
N SER A 14 -13.04 41.54 0.67
CA SER A 14 -13.91 40.90 -0.33
C SER A 14 -14.86 39.93 0.36
N SER A 15 -15.99 40.45 0.81
CA SER A 15 -17.15 39.63 1.20
C SER A 15 -18.38 40.12 0.46
N VAL A 16 -18.35 39.95 -0.86
CA VAL A 16 -19.57 39.74 -1.64
C VAL A 16 -19.82 38.25 -1.58
N SER A 17 -20.79 37.83 -0.77
CA SER A 17 -21.35 36.48 -0.79
C SER A 17 -22.12 36.31 -2.08
N ASP A 18 -21.39 36.17 -3.18
CA ASP A 18 -21.94 35.69 -4.44
C ASP A 18 -22.53 34.32 -4.13
N GLY A 19 -23.82 34.12 -4.38
CA GLY A 19 -24.52 32.88 -4.06
C GLY A 19 -23.77 31.73 -4.71
N GLY A 20 -22.96 31.02 -3.92
CA GLY A 20 -21.88 30.17 -4.41
C GLY A 20 -22.44 29.12 -5.34
N ARG A 21 -22.34 29.37 -6.65
CA ARG A 21 -22.77 28.41 -7.66
C ARG A 21 -21.88 27.19 -7.49
N GLU A 22 -22.51 26.05 -7.22
CA GLU A 22 -21.82 24.76 -7.24
C GLU A 22 -21.15 24.59 -8.60
N LEU A 23 -19.86 24.26 -8.57
CA LEU A 23 -19.07 23.94 -9.75
C LEU A 23 -19.07 22.43 -9.92
N THR A 24 -19.29 21.94 -11.14
CA THR A 24 -18.88 20.58 -11.46
C THR A 24 -17.36 20.60 -11.59
N CYS A 25 -16.65 19.90 -10.71
CA CYS A 25 -15.20 19.82 -10.71
C CYS A 25 -14.77 18.43 -11.17
N ARG A 26 -13.67 18.36 -11.92
CA ARG A 26 -12.99 17.10 -12.22
C ARG A 26 -11.55 17.15 -11.73
N ALA A 27 -11.16 16.15 -10.96
CA ALA A 27 -9.79 15.98 -10.50
C ALA A 27 -9.26 14.58 -10.87
N ILE A 28 -8.02 14.56 -11.34
CA ILE A 28 -7.26 13.36 -11.65
C ILE A 28 -6.18 13.18 -10.59
N TYR A 29 -6.14 12.00 -10.00
CA TYR A 29 -5.12 11.59 -9.06
C TYR A 29 -4.29 10.46 -9.66
N GLN A 30 -3.03 10.39 -9.24
CA GLN A 30 -2.11 9.34 -9.61
C GLN A 30 -1.55 8.66 -8.37
N VAL A 31 -1.24 7.38 -8.51
CA VAL A 31 -0.56 6.61 -7.48
C VAL A 31 0.38 5.59 -8.13
N ALA A 32 1.60 5.50 -7.58
CA ALA A 32 2.58 4.49 -7.99
C ALA A 32 2.23 3.13 -7.35
N SER A 33 1.07 2.59 -7.71
CA SER A 33 0.50 1.36 -7.15
C SER A 33 1.08 0.12 -7.80
N SER A 34 1.21 -0.94 -7.01
CA SER A 34 1.59 -2.27 -7.50
C SER A 34 0.35 -3.09 -7.90
N ALA A 35 -0.85 -2.60 -7.59
CA ALA A 35 -2.08 -3.12 -8.19
C ALA A 35 -2.28 -2.49 -9.57
N ARG A 36 -2.63 -3.29 -10.59
CA ARG A 36 -2.79 -2.81 -11.97
C ARG A 36 -4.08 -3.32 -12.60
N PHE A 37 -4.81 -2.48 -13.33
CA PHE A 37 -5.87 -2.93 -14.23
C PHE A 37 -5.27 -3.30 -15.59
N ARG A 38 -5.82 -4.29 -16.30
CA ARG A 38 -5.36 -4.59 -17.66
C ARG A 38 -5.55 -3.40 -18.61
N PRO A 39 -4.85 -3.36 -19.75
CA PRO A 39 -5.11 -2.35 -20.79
C PRO A 39 -6.60 -2.30 -21.16
N GLY A 40 -7.21 -1.12 -21.04
CA GLY A 40 -8.63 -0.90 -21.33
C GLY A 40 -9.60 -1.28 -20.19
N GLU A 41 -9.13 -1.92 -19.12
CA GLU A 41 -9.96 -2.18 -17.94
C GLU A 41 -10.04 -0.98 -17.00
N GLN A 42 -11.21 -0.84 -16.37
CA GLN A 42 -11.46 0.19 -15.36
C GLN A 42 -12.55 -0.26 -14.39
N ILE A 43 -12.50 0.27 -13.17
CA ILE A 43 -13.63 0.31 -12.23
C ILE A 43 -14.30 1.66 -12.32
N VAL A 44 -15.64 1.65 -12.33
CA VAL A 44 -16.48 2.86 -12.31
C VAL A 44 -17.41 2.76 -11.12
N LEU A 45 -17.32 3.72 -10.20
CA LEU A 45 -18.23 3.88 -9.07
C LEU A 45 -19.07 5.12 -9.37
N ARG A 46 -20.38 4.92 -9.54
CA ARG A 46 -21.34 6.01 -9.77
C ARG A 46 -21.91 6.48 -8.46
N ASP A 47 -22.26 7.77 -8.39
CA ASP A 47 -23.00 8.34 -7.26
C ASP A 47 -22.32 8.12 -5.89
N PHE A 48 -20.98 8.18 -5.86
CA PHE A 48 -20.21 8.04 -4.63
C PHE A 48 -20.51 9.23 -3.70
N PRO A 49 -20.85 9.00 -2.42
CA PRO A 49 -21.21 10.08 -1.50
C PRO A 49 -20.00 10.97 -1.18
N THR A 50 -20.20 12.28 -1.21
CA THR A 50 -19.21 13.30 -0.84
C THR A 50 -19.83 14.33 0.10
N ARG A 51 -18.99 15.15 0.76
CA ARG A 51 -19.48 16.30 1.54
C ARG A 51 -20.25 17.35 0.73
N PHE A 52 -20.15 17.31 -0.59
CA PHE A 52 -20.75 18.25 -1.54
C PHE A 52 -21.80 17.59 -2.46
N GLY A 53 -22.25 16.38 -2.13
CA GLY A 53 -23.26 15.66 -2.91
C GLY A 53 -22.75 14.31 -3.39
N ARG A 54 -22.74 14.12 -4.71
CA ARG A 54 -22.38 12.84 -5.35
C ARG A 54 -21.25 13.07 -6.34
N ALA A 55 -20.37 12.08 -6.49
CA ALA A 55 -19.29 12.09 -7.45
C ALA A 55 -19.15 10.73 -8.15
N ASP A 56 -18.77 10.76 -9.41
CA ASP A 56 -18.37 9.57 -10.16
C ASP A 56 -16.86 9.37 -10.03
N VAL A 57 -16.46 8.13 -9.76
CA VAL A 57 -15.05 7.72 -9.64
C VAL A 57 -14.73 6.69 -10.71
N ILE A 58 -13.68 6.94 -11.48
CA ILE A 58 -13.14 5.99 -12.45
C ILE A 58 -11.70 5.68 -12.05
N ALA A 59 -11.37 4.41 -11.87
CA ALA A 59 -10.03 3.93 -11.55
C ALA A 59 -9.50 3.03 -12.68
N TRP A 60 -8.29 3.29 -13.16
CA TRP A 60 -7.63 2.50 -14.21
C TRP A 60 -6.10 2.60 -14.09
N SER A 61 -5.34 1.80 -14.83
CA SER A 61 -3.88 1.93 -14.91
C SER A 61 -3.46 2.61 -16.20
N ARG A 62 -2.50 3.53 -16.13
CA ARG A 62 -1.81 4.03 -17.34
C ARG A 62 -0.87 2.95 -17.85
N TRP A 63 -0.83 2.80 -19.17
CA TRP A 63 0.01 1.85 -19.88
C TRP A 63 0.83 2.62 -20.92
N ASP A 64 2.15 2.45 -20.89
CA ASP A 64 3.06 3.08 -21.84
C ASP A 64 3.45 2.10 -22.94
N ASP A 65 3.08 2.44 -24.17
CA ASP A 65 3.59 1.76 -25.35
C ASP A 65 4.98 2.30 -25.67
N VAL A 66 5.99 1.45 -25.43
CA VAL A 66 7.40 1.73 -25.70
C VAL A 66 7.93 0.90 -26.87
N GLY A 67 7.04 0.35 -27.70
CA GLY A 67 7.40 -0.51 -28.84
C GLY A 67 7.79 -1.95 -28.47
N LEU A 68 7.37 -2.42 -27.29
CA LEU A 68 7.53 -3.81 -26.84
C LEU A 68 6.26 -4.64 -27.13
N GLU A 69 6.33 -5.96 -27.01
CA GLU A 69 5.20 -6.88 -27.30
C GLU A 69 3.95 -6.59 -26.46
N ALA A 70 4.14 -6.13 -25.22
CA ALA A 70 3.07 -5.62 -24.36
C ALA A 70 3.48 -4.24 -23.78
N PRO A 71 2.50 -3.35 -23.53
CA PRO A 71 2.78 -2.05 -22.95
C PRO A 71 3.26 -2.21 -21.49
N ILE A 72 4.02 -1.23 -21.00
CA ILE A 72 4.52 -1.24 -19.62
C ILE A 72 3.50 -0.58 -18.69
N PRO A 73 3.10 -1.22 -17.58
CA PRO A 73 2.21 -0.60 -16.62
C PRO A 73 2.92 0.53 -15.88
N ARG A 74 2.20 1.63 -15.67
CA ARG A 74 2.63 2.81 -14.92
C ARG A 74 1.64 3.10 -13.80
N GLU A 75 1.56 4.34 -13.34
CA GLU A 75 0.66 4.70 -12.24
C GLU A 75 -0.80 4.24 -12.45
N MET A 76 -1.45 3.93 -11.34
CA MET A 76 -2.91 3.88 -11.31
C MET A 76 -3.45 5.31 -11.21
N LEU A 77 -4.49 5.58 -11.98
CA LEU A 77 -5.14 6.87 -12.09
C LEU A 77 -6.56 6.79 -11.54
N PHE A 78 -6.99 7.87 -10.88
CA PHE A 78 -8.36 8.06 -10.44
C PHE A 78 -8.90 9.36 -11.04
N ALA A 79 -9.93 9.28 -11.87
CA ALA A 79 -10.71 10.45 -12.29
C ALA A 79 -11.94 10.54 -11.40
N ILE A 80 -12.10 11.68 -10.74
CA ILE A 80 -13.25 11.96 -9.88
C ILE A 80 -13.93 13.21 -10.39
N GLU A 81 -15.22 13.11 -10.66
CA GLU A 81 -16.05 14.21 -11.16
C GLU A 81 -17.29 14.37 -10.27
N GLY A 82 -17.55 15.59 -9.79
CA GLY A 82 -18.70 15.87 -8.93
C GLY A 82 -18.81 17.34 -8.56
N SER A 83 -19.85 17.72 -7.83
CA SER A 83 -20.07 19.10 -7.39
C SER A 83 -19.12 19.51 -6.25
N ALA A 84 -18.63 20.75 -6.27
CA ALA A 84 -17.93 21.36 -5.14
C ALA A 84 -18.03 22.90 -5.19
N PRO A 85 -17.85 23.61 -4.06
CA PRO A 85 -17.85 25.08 -4.03
C PRO A 85 -16.66 25.71 -4.76
N SER A 86 -15.54 25.00 -4.88
CA SER A 86 -14.35 25.45 -5.59
C SER A 86 -13.47 24.25 -5.99
N ILE A 87 -12.53 24.46 -6.92
CA ILE A 87 -11.54 23.44 -7.27
C ILE A 87 -10.68 23.04 -6.06
N GLN A 88 -10.32 23.98 -5.19
CA GLN A 88 -9.53 23.68 -3.99
C GLN A 88 -10.26 22.73 -3.04
N GLU A 89 -11.56 22.98 -2.83
CA GLU A 89 -12.41 22.12 -2.01
C GLU A 89 -12.61 20.74 -2.66
N ALA A 90 -12.78 20.69 -3.99
CA ALA A 90 -12.83 19.44 -4.74
C ALA A 90 -11.54 18.62 -4.59
N ILE A 91 -10.37 19.26 -4.71
CA ILE A 91 -9.07 18.58 -4.58
C ILE A 91 -8.94 17.89 -3.22
N GLY A 92 -9.32 18.57 -2.13
CA GLY A 92 -9.24 17.99 -0.78
C GLY A 92 -10.21 16.82 -0.59
N GLU A 93 -11.46 16.98 -1.01
CA GLU A 93 -12.49 15.96 -0.89
C GLU A 93 -12.18 14.72 -1.73
N PHE A 94 -11.91 14.93 -3.02
CA PHE A 94 -11.70 13.85 -3.98
C PHE A 94 -10.38 13.11 -3.70
N ALA A 95 -9.39 13.74 -3.05
CA ALA A 95 -8.19 13.04 -2.58
C ALA A 95 -8.51 11.95 -1.55
N GLY A 96 -9.44 12.22 -0.63
CA GLY A 96 -9.91 11.24 0.34
C GLY A 96 -10.60 10.06 -0.32
N ILE A 97 -11.43 10.32 -1.32
CA ILE A 97 -12.13 9.29 -2.12
C ILE A 97 -11.13 8.45 -2.92
N ALA A 98 -10.19 9.09 -3.64
CA ALA A 98 -9.17 8.38 -4.39
C ALA A 98 -8.29 7.51 -3.48
N GLN A 99 -7.87 8.01 -2.31
CA GLN A 99 -7.12 7.23 -1.34
C GLN A 99 -7.94 6.05 -0.81
N PHE A 100 -9.22 6.25 -0.50
CA PHE A 100 -10.12 5.20 -0.06
C PHE A 100 -10.25 4.07 -1.10
N VAL A 101 -10.54 4.42 -2.36
CA VAL A 101 -10.64 3.43 -3.45
C VAL A 101 -9.30 2.73 -3.69
N SER A 102 -8.19 3.48 -3.71
CA SER A 102 -6.84 2.92 -3.85
C SER A 102 -6.53 1.91 -2.76
N THR A 103 -6.84 2.23 -1.50
CA THR A 103 -6.62 1.34 -0.35
C THR A 103 -7.47 0.06 -0.45
N LEU A 104 -8.71 0.14 -0.93
CA LEU A 104 -9.54 -1.06 -1.14
C LEU A 104 -9.07 -1.91 -2.32
N VAL A 105 -8.61 -1.29 -3.42
CA VAL A 105 -8.01 -2.02 -4.54
C VAL A 105 -6.72 -2.72 -4.08
N ALA A 106 -5.86 -2.03 -3.34
CA ALA A 106 -4.66 -2.60 -2.74
C ALA A 106 -4.98 -3.78 -1.82
N PHE A 107 -6.00 -3.64 -0.97
CA PHE A 107 -6.52 -4.72 -0.15
C PHE A 107 -7.04 -5.89 -1.00
N ALA A 108 -7.84 -5.64 -2.05
CA ALA A 108 -8.35 -6.67 -2.94
C ALA A 108 -7.22 -7.49 -3.58
N THR A 109 -6.16 -6.82 -4.05
CA THR A 109 -5.00 -7.45 -4.68
C THR A 109 -3.95 -7.96 -3.70
N ASN A 110 -4.00 -7.56 -2.43
CA ASN A 110 -2.99 -7.85 -1.42
C ASN A 110 -1.55 -7.44 -1.79
N VAL A 111 -1.40 -6.22 -2.31
CA VAL A 111 -0.11 -5.57 -2.64
C VAL A 111 -0.13 -4.12 -2.22
N HIS A 112 1.05 -3.51 -2.08
CA HIS A 112 1.18 -2.09 -1.76
C HIS A 112 0.47 -1.18 -2.78
N GLY A 113 -0.42 -0.31 -2.27
CA GLY A 113 -1.26 0.57 -3.06
C GLY A 113 -0.63 1.91 -3.43
N GLY A 114 0.41 2.35 -2.73
CA GLY A 114 1.03 3.66 -2.91
C GLY A 114 0.24 4.82 -2.29
N ARG A 115 0.86 6.00 -2.28
CA ARG A 115 0.24 7.24 -1.81
C ARG A 115 -0.41 8.00 -2.97
N VAL A 116 -1.70 8.28 -2.83
CA VAL A 116 -2.44 9.07 -3.81
C VAL A 116 -1.96 10.53 -3.81
N ALA A 117 -1.75 11.08 -5.00
CA ALA A 117 -1.39 12.48 -5.20
C ALA A 117 -2.23 13.10 -6.33
N ALA A 118 -2.68 14.34 -6.14
CA ALA A 118 -3.33 15.10 -7.20
C ALA A 118 -2.37 15.31 -8.38
N HIS A 119 -2.88 15.12 -9.59
CA HIS A 119 -2.17 15.34 -10.85
C HIS A 119 -2.72 16.59 -11.57
N VAL A 120 -4.03 16.63 -11.81
CA VAL A 120 -4.73 17.73 -12.50
C VAL A 120 -6.09 17.94 -11.84
N ALA A 121 -6.57 19.19 -11.76
CA ALA A 121 -7.94 19.50 -11.39
C ALA A 121 -8.46 20.71 -12.17
N TYR A 122 -9.72 20.69 -12.61
CA TYR A 122 -10.32 21.77 -13.39
C TYR A 122 -11.83 21.89 -13.20
N ASP A 123 -12.36 23.07 -13.53
CA ASP A 123 -13.80 23.34 -13.59
C ASP A 123 -14.39 22.65 -14.83
N ALA A 124 -15.19 21.63 -14.61
CA ALA A 124 -15.90 20.83 -15.60
C ALA A 124 -17.37 21.26 -15.77
N SER A 125 -17.80 22.40 -15.21
CA SER A 125 -19.19 22.88 -15.31
C SER A 125 -19.61 23.05 -16.78
N PRO A 126 -20.81 22.61 -17.20
CA PRO A 126 -21.25 22.80 -18.58
C PRO A 126 -21.32 24.29 -18.95
N ASP A 127 -21.23 24.58 -20.25
CA ASP A 127 -21.46 25.91 -20.85
C ASP A 127 -20.48 27.05 -20.46
N LYS A 128 -19.49 26.80 -19.61
CA LYS A 128 -18.40 27.75 -19.35
C LYS A 128 -17.34 27.75 -20.46
N GLN A 129 -16.98 28.95 -20.92
CA GLN A 129 -15.86 29.18 -21.85
C GLN A 129 -14.51 29.31 -21.12
N GLU A 130 -14.51 29.95 -19.95
CA GLU A 130 -13.34 30.10 -19.09
C GLU A 130 -13.45 29.17 -17.88
N ARG A 131 -12.37 28.46 -17.57
CA ARG A 131 -12.35 27.40 -16.55
C ARG A 131 -11.09 27.54 -15.71
N GLU A 132 -11.25 27.48 -14.39
CA GLU A 132 -10.08 27.35 -13.51
C GLU A 132 -9.42 25.98 -13.76
N PHE A 133 -8.09 25.96 -13.80
CA PHE A 133 -7.27 24.78 -14.07
C PHE A 133 -6.07 24.78 -13.13
N ARG A 134 -5.73 23.61 -12.60
CA ARG A 134 -4.56 23.37 -11.76
C ARG A 134 -3.87 22.08 -12.19
N GLN A 135 -2.57 22.13 -12.37
CA GLN A 135 -1.73 20.96 -12.60
C GLN A 135 -0.60 20.93 -11.57
N PHE A 136 -0.32 19.74 -11.06
CA PHE A 136 0.72 19.51 -10.08
C PHE A 136 1.93 18.91 -10.78
N ALA A 137 3.09 19.55 -10.64
CA ALA A 137 4.34 19.00 -11.17
C ALA A 137 4.69 17.70 -10.43
N ARG A 138 4.68 16.59 -11.18
CA ARG A 138 5.02 15.26 -10.68
C ARG A 138 5.86 14.52 -11.73
N SER A 139 6.83 13.77 -11.27
CA SER A 139 7.53 12.81 -12.12
C SER A 139 6.55 11.69 -12.48
N ALA A 140 6.30 11.50 -13.77
CA ALA A 140 5.62 10.30 -14.26
C ALA A 140 6.46 9.07 -13.89
N GLU A 141 5.80 7.94 -13.61
CA GLU A 141 6.51 6.67 -13.46
C GLU A 141 7.23 6.35 -14.78
N ARG A 142 8.53 6.07 -14.69
CA ARG A 142 9.43 5.80 -15.82
C ARG A 142 10.42 4.72 -15.42
N GLY A 143 11.07 4.12 -16.41
CA GLY A 143 12.07 3.07 -16.21
C GLY A 143 11.47 1.67 -16.14
N LEU A 144 12.07 0.85 -15.29
CA LEU A 144 11.77 -0.58 -15.16
C LEU A 144 10.31 -0.85 -14.78
N VAL A 145 9.78 -2.01 -15.18
CA VAL A 145 8.48 -2.51 -14.74
C VAL A 145 8.62 -2.80 -13.24
N ARG A 146 7.73 -2.21 -12.43
CA ARG A 146 7.63 -2.59 -11.02
C ARG A 146 6.74 -3.82 -10.89
N GLU A 147 7.15 -4.74 -10.02
CA GLU A 147 6.35 -5.90 -9.66
C GLU A 147 4.96 -5.50 -9.15
N GLY A 148 4.00 -6.40 -9.31
CA GLY A 148 2.61 -6.10 -8.99
C GLY A 148 1.67 -7.29 -9.13
N ARG A 149 0.38 -7.00 -9.03
CA ARG A 149 -0.72 -7.93 -9.29
C ARG A 149 -1.79 -7.24 -10.13
N LEU A 150 -2.42 -8.01 -11.01
CA LEU A 150 -3.61 -7.53 -11.71
C LEU A 150 -4.80 -7.46 -10.74
N VAL A 151 -5.63 -6.44 -10.94
CA VAL A 151 -6.88 -6.28 -10.21
C VAL A 151 -7.94 -7.20 -10.81
N ASN A 152 -8.38 -8.22 -10.06
CA ASN A 152 -9.61 -8.91 -10.39
C ASN A 152 -10.80 -7.97 -10.09
N LYS A 153 -11.35 -7.38 -11.15
CA LYS A 153 -12.44 -6.39 -11.06
C LYS A 153 -13.66 -6.93 -10.32
N ALA A 154 -14.04 -8.20 -10.54
CA ALA A 154 -15.20 -8.78 -9.89
C ALA A 154 -15.01 -8.86 -8.37
N LEU A 155 -13.82 -9.30 -7.92
CA LEU A 155 -13.50 -9.32 -6.49
C LEU A 155 -13.40 -7.91 -5.89
N ALA A 156 -12.72 -6.99 -6.57
CA ALA A 156 -12.56 -5.62 -6.09
C ALA A 156 -13.92 -4.91 -5.94
N LEU A 157 -14.86 -5.15 -6.85
CA LEU A 157 -16.21 -4.59 -6.77
C LEU A 157 -17.01 -5.09 -5.55
N ASN A 158 -16.75 -6.30 -5.05
CA ASN A 158 -17.37 -6.77 -3.79
C ASN A 158 -16.92 -5.95 -2.58
N LEU A 159 -15.78 -5.26 -2.66
CA LEU A 159 -15.23 -4.40 -1.62
C LEU A 159 -15.54 -2.91 -1.83
N LEU A 160 -16.07 -2.53 -2.99
CA LEU A 160 -16.33 -1.14 -3.39
C LEU A 160 -17.84 -0.83 -3.46
N THR A 161 -18.64 -1.54 -2.66
CA THR A 161 -20.09 -1.36 -2.64
C THR A 161 -20.50 -0.21 -1.69
N PRO A 162 -21.57 0.54 -1.99
CA PRO A 162 -22.09 1.56 -1.07
C PRO A 162 -22.44 1.02 0.33
N GLN A 163 -22.83 -0.25 0.41
CA GLN A 163 -23.16 -0.92 1.67
C GLN A 163 -21.98 -0.95 2.65
N ILE A 164 -20.74 -0.97 2.14
CA ILE A 164 -19.54 -1.00 2.98
C ILE A 164 -19.36 0.32 3.74
N VAL A 165 -19.59 1.47 3.10
CA VAL A 165 -19.48 2.77 3.77
C VAL A 165 -20.67 3.04 4.70
N GLU A 166 -21.81 2.40 4.45
CA GLU A 166 -23.00 2.43 5.30
C GLU A 166 -22.93 1.43 6.47
N HIS A 167 -21.90 0.56 6.51
CA HIS A 167 -21.75 -0.45 7.55
C HIS A 167 -21.66 0.20 8.95
N PRO A 168 -22.42 -0.27 9.97
CA PRO A 168 -22.44 0.34 11.30
C PRO A 168 -21.07 0.43 11.99
N ASP A 169 -20.17 -0.50 11.66
CA ASP A 169 -18.79 -0.55 12.15
C ASP A 169 -17.74 -0.06 11.13
N TRP A 170 -18.16 0.60 10.03
CA TRP A 170 -17.27 1.08 8.98
C TRP A 170 -16.07 1.87 9.51
N LYS A 171 -16.27 2.79 10.48
CA LYS A 171 -15.17 3.58 11.07
C LYS A 171 -14.05 2.72 11.67
N ARG A 172 -14.35 1.50 12.13
CA ARG A 172 -13.38 0.56 12.68
C ARG A 172 -12.77 -0.30 11.61
N ILE A 173 -13.60 -0.85 10.74
CA ILE A 173 -13.16 -1.72 9.64
C ILE A 173 -12.29 -0.92 8.66
N GLY A 174 -12.73 0.27 8.23
CA GLY A 174 -11.95 1.17 7.39
C GLY A 174 -10.62 1.59 8.02
N ARG A 175 -10.58 1.81 9.36
CA ARG A 175 -9.31 2.04 10.07
C ARG A 175 -8.40 0.81 10.02
N ALA A 176 -8.95 -0.39 10.22
CA ALA A 176 -8.19 -1.62 10.13
C ALA A 176 -7.65 -1.87 8.72
N ILE A 177 -8.44 -1.61 7.67
CA ILE A 177 -8.01 -1.68 6.27
C ILE A 177 -6.89 -0.66 6.00
N GLY A 178 -7.00 0.56 6.54
CA GLY A 178 -5.93 1.56 6.43
C GLY A 178 -4.61 1.09 7.06
N HIS A 179 -4.66 0.51 8.26
CA HIS A 179 -3.47 -0.09 8.88
C HIS A 179 -2.97 -1.35 8.14
N TYR A 180 -3.87 -2.14 7.56
CA TYR A 180 -3.51 -3.27 6.71
C TYR A 180 -2.75 -2.82 5.46
N GLU A 181 -3.17 -1.72 4.82
CA GLU A 181 -2.43 -1.14 3.68
C GLU A 181 -1.06 -0.61 4.09
N LEU A 182 -0.94 0.02 5.26
CA LEU A 182 0.36 0.41 5.82
C LEU A 182 1.25 -0.81 6.08
N ALA A 183 0.69 -1.91 6.58
CA ALA A 183 1.41 -3.17 6.73
C ALA A 183 1.91 -3.69 5.36
N LEU A 184 1.11 -3.62 4.30
CA LEU A 184 1.53 -3.99 2.95
C LEU A 184 2.66 -3.10 2.40
N ARG A 185 2.72 -1.82 2.78
CA ARG A 185 3.83 -0.93 2.42
C ARG A 185 5.14 -1.38 3.07
N ASP A 186 5.05 -1.84 4.32
CA ASP A 186 6.21 -2.24 5.11
C ASP A 186 6.48 -3.76 5.01
N TRP A 187 5.73 -4.48 4.15
CA TRP A 187 5.95 -5.90 3.81
C TRP A 187 7.13 -6.06 2.86
N VAL A 188 8.30 -5.78 3.39
CA VAL A 188 9.61 -5.82 2.73
C VAL A 188 10.59 -6.67 3.54
N ILE A 189 11.69 -7.10 2.94
CA ILE A 189 12.78 -7.79 3.65
C ILE A 189 13.34 -6.85 4.72
N GLY A 190 13.27 -7.27 5.98
CA GLY A 190 13.68 -6.44 7.12
C GLY A 190 12.62 -5.43 7.59
N GLY A 191 11.45 -5.35 6.94
CA GLY A 191 10.34 -4.48 7.33
C GLY A 191 9.31 -5.15 8.25
N GLU A 192 9.50 -6.43 8.59
CA GLU A 192 8.48 -7.27 9.22
C GLU A 192 8.01 -6.73 10.57
N ALA A 193 8.90 -6.14 11.37
CA ALA A 193 8.54 -5.56 12.66
C ALA A 193 7.50 -4.42 12.53
N LEU A 194 7.72 -3.49 11.59
CA LEU A 194 6.78 -2.39 11.33
C LEU A 194 5.48 -2.89 10.68
N CYS A 195 5.61 -3.84 9.76
CA CYS A 195 4.47 -4.52 9.16
C CYS A 195 3.58 -5.17 10.23
N LEU A 196 4.17 -5.93 11.15
CA LEU A 196 3.47 -6.62 12.23
C LEU A 196 2.80 -5.66 13.21
N MET A 197 3.48 -4.57 13.59
CA MET A 197 2.91 -3.51 14.42
C MET A 197 1.63 -2.95 13.78
N HIS A 198 1.65 -2.64 12.48
CA HIS A 198 0.46 -2.17 11.78
C HIS A 198 -0.67 -3.21 11.73
N LEU A 199 -0.35 -4.49 11.51
CA LEU A 199 -1.35 -5.56 11.58
C LEU A 199 -1.96 -5.71 12.98
N PHE A 200 -1.16 -5.57 14.03
CA PHE A 200 -1.65 -5.64 15.40
C PHE A 200 -2.58 -4.46 15.73
N ILE A 201 -2.22 -3.23 15.32
CA ILE A 201 -3.10 -2.06 15.43
C ILE A 201 -4.41 -2.27 14.65
N ALA A 202 -4.35 -2.92 13.48
CA ALA A 202 -5.56 -3.30 12.74
C ALA A 202 -6.44 -4.27 13.55
N ALA A 203 -5.85 -5.28 14.20
CA ALA A 203 -6.57 -6.20 15.09
C ALA A 203 -7.25 -5.47 16.27
N GLU A 204 -6.57 -4.49 16.86
CA GLU A 204 -7.14 -3.66 17.92
C GLU A 204 -8.32 -2.82 17.43
N ALA A 205 -8.21 -2.23 16.24
CA ALA A 205 -9.28 -1.47 15.62
C ALA A 205 -10.54 -2.33 15.38
N LEU A 206 -10.35 -3.60 15.00
CA LEU A 206 -11.44 -4.56 14.75
C LEU A 206 -12.09 -5.11 16.02
N SER A 207 -11.41 -5.07 17.18
CA SER A 207 -11.84 -5.77 18.40
C SER A 207 -13.29 -5.48 18.81
N LYS A 208 -13.73 -4.21 18.71
CA LYS A 208 -15.12 -3.84 19.06
C LYS A 208 -16.14 -4.28 18.01
N ALA A 209 -15.79 -4.27 16.73
CA ALA A 209 -16.65 -4.80 15.66
C ALA A 209 -16.82 -6.32 15.83
N ALA A 210 -15.73 -7.03 16.18
CA ALA A 210 -15.74 -8.45 16.49
C ALA A 210 -16.66 -8.78 17.69
N VAL A 211 -16.59 -8.01 18.78
CA VAL A 211 -17.52 -8.15 19.93
C VAL A 211 -18.98 -8.03 19.46
N ARG A 212 -19.30 -6.99 18.67
CA ARG A 212 -20.67 -6.73 18.18
C ARG A 212 -21.18 -7.84 17.27
N ALA A 213 -20.36 -8.24 16.30
CA ALA A 213 -20.68 -9.34 15.39
C ALA A 213 -20.92 -10.65 16.17
N ARG A 214 -20.07 -10.96 17.16
CA ARG A 214 -20.21 -12.16 18.00
C ARG A 214 -21.45 -12.11 18.90
N CYS A 215 -21.73 -10.96 19.51
CA CYS A 215 -22.96 -10.70 20.26
C CYS A 215 -24.19 -10.92 19.38
N GLY A 216 -24.22 -10.33 18.18
CA GLY A 216 -25.32 -10.48 17.23
C GLY A 216 -25.53 -11.92 16.79
N ALA A 217 -24.45 -12.63 16.44
CA ALA A 217 -24.51 -14.04 16.02
C ALA A 217 -24.99 -14.99 17.13
N LEU A 218 -24.75 -14.66 18.40
CA LEU A 218 -25.14 -15.48 19.55
C LEU A 218 -26.42 -15.00 20.25
N GLY A 219 -26.96 -13.83 19.87
CA GLY A 219 -28.08 -13.21 20.58
C GLY A 219 -27.74 -12.80 22.02
N LEU A 220 -26.49 -12.41 22.30
CA LEU A 220 -26.01 -12.05 23.64
C LEU A 220 -25.68 -10.56 23.74
N THR A 221 -25.82 -9.99 24.92
CA THR A 221 -25.23 -8.69 25.28
C THR A 221 -23.70 -8.82 25.47
N GLU A 222 -22.97 -7.69 25.49
CA GLU A 222 -21.53 -7.71 25.77
C GLU A 222 -21.23 -8.33 27.15
N LYS A 223 -22.09 -8.10 28.14
CA LYS A 223 -21.93 -8.61 29.51
C LYS A 223 -22.09 -10.12 29.55
N GLU A 224 -23.15 -10.65 28.93
CA GLU A 224 -23.38 -12.10 28.84
C GLU A 224 -22.29 -12.80 28.03
N LEU A 225 -21.77 -12.15 26.97
CA LEU A 225 -20.63 -12.66 26.22
C LEU A 225 -19.37 -12.73 27.09
N ALA A 226 -19.10 -11.71 27.91
CA ALA A 226 -17.98 -11.71 28.85
C ALA A 226 -18.12 -12.83 29.91
N GLU A 227 -19.29 -12.96 30.51
CA GLU A 227 -19.59 -14.02 31.50
C GLU A 227 -19.44 -15.42 30.87
N LYS A 228 -19.92 -15.61 29.63
CA LYS A 228 -19.76 -16.85 28.87
C LYS A 228 -18.30 -17.17 28.56
N SER A 229 -17.46 -16.15 28.39
CA SER A 229 -16.00 -16.28 28.24
C SER A 229 -15.25 -16.41 29.58
N GLY A 230 -15.95 -16.54 30.71
CA GLY A 230 -15.33 -16.68 32.03
C GLY A 230 -14.74 -15.38 32.58
N ILE A 231 -15.13 -14.22 32.06
CA ILE A 231 -14.68 -12.91 32.51
C ILE A 231 -15.66 -12.37 33.55
N ALA A 232 -15.19 -12.14 34.78
CA ALA A 232 -15.99 -11.53 35.83
C ALA A 232 -16.37 -10.08 35.46
N THR A 233 -17.67 -9.76 35.51
CA THR A 233 -18.22 -8.45 35.10
C THR A 233 -18.60 -7.56 36.29
N ASP A 234 -18.60 -8.14 37.49
CA ASP A 234 -19.01 -7.55 38.77
C ASP A 234 -17.86 -7.45 39.78
N ASP A 235 -16.63 -7.85 39.41
CA ASP A 235 -15.45 -7.76 40.26
C ASP A 235 -15.00 -6.29 40.43
N PRO A 236 -15.17 -5.67 41.61
CA PRO A 236 -14.77 -4.29 41.83
C PRO A 236 -13.24 -4.10 41.79
N ALA A 237 -12.45 -5.16 41.96
CA ALA A 237 -11.00 -5.11 41.82
C ALA A 237 -10.55 -5.14 40.34
N ARG A 238 -11.42 -5.55 39.41
CA ARG A 238 -11.12 -5.67 37.97
C ARG A 238 -12.22 -5.02 37.11
N PRO A 239 -12.43 -3.69 37.21
CA PRO A 239 -13.52 -3.01 36.51
C PRO A 239 -13.37 -3.00 34.97
N ARG A 240 -12.23 -3.46 34.45
CA ARG A 240 -11.87 -3.41 33.02
C ARG A 240 -12.28 -4.67 32.24
N TRP A 241 -13.38 -5.33 32.63
CA TRP A 241 -13.86 -6.55 31.94
C TRP A 241 -14.10 -6.34 30.44
N LYS A 242 -14.44 -5.11 30.01
CA LYS A 242 -14.58 -4.79 28.57
C LYS A 242 -13.26 -4.84 27.81
N ASP A 243 -12.16 -4.46 28.45
CA ASP A 243 -10.83 -4.54 27.83
C ASP A 243 -10.38 -6.01 27.77
N LEU A 244 -10.67 -6.80 28.81
CA LEU A 244 -10.46 -8.25 28.81
C LEU A 244 -11.28 -8.94 27.70
N LEU A 245 -12.56 -8.57 27.54
CA LEU A 245 -13.41 -9.12 26.49
C LEU A 245 -12.86 -8.79 25.09
N ARG A 246 -12.36 -7.57 24.88
CA ARG A 246 -11.73 -7.21 23.59
C ARG A 246 -10.46 -8.02 23.33
N ALA A 247 -9.61 -8.20 24.35
CA ALA A 247 -8.43 -9.03 24.24
C ALA A 247 -8.79 -10.49 23.89
N GLU A 248 -9.84 -11.02 24.53
CA GLU A 248 -10.37 -12.35 24.24
C GLU A 248 -10.91 -12.45 22.81
N MET A 249 -11.68 -11.46 22.33
CA MET A 249 -12.16 -11.47 20.94
C MET A 249 -11.04 -11.37 19.92
N ARG A 250 -9.92 -10.69 20.22
CA ARG A 250 -8.75 -10.74 19.34
C ARG A 250 -8.23 -12.16 19.22
N ARG A 251 -7.96 -12.83 20.33
CA ARG A 251 -7.44 -14.21 20.34
C ARG A 251 -8.39 -15.20 19.68
N GLU A 252 -9.63 -15.25 20.14
CA GLU A 252 -10.60 -16.29 19.74
C GLU A 252 -11.18 -16.04 18.36
N VAL A 253 -11.52 -14.79 18.03
CA VAL A 253 -12.22 -14.47 16.77
C VAL A 253 -11.25 -14.02 15.70
N LEU A 254 -10.40 -13.02 15.98
CA LEU A 254 -9.53 -12.46 14.93
C LEU A 254 -8.36 -13.37 14.59
N PHE A 255 -7.72 -13.97 15.59
CA PHE A 255 -6.64 -14.94 15.42
C PHE A 255 -7.13 -16.40 15.36
N CYS A 256 -8.45 -16.62 15.28
CA CYS A 256 -9.06 -17.94 15.14
C CYS A 256 -8.63 -18.94 16.25
N GLY A 257 -8.37 -18.47 17.46
CA GLY A 257 -7.90 -19.29 18.58
C GLY A 257 -6.39 -19.60 18.57
N ASP A 258 -5.63 -19.13 17.57
CA ASP A 258 -4.18 -19.28 17.52
C ASP A 258 -3.50 -18.34 18.52
N SER A 259 -3.42 -18.82 19.76
CA SER A 259 -2.81 -18.07 20.87
C SER A 259 -1.32 -17.86 20.68
N ALA A 260 -0.63 -18.78 20.00
CA ALA A 260 0.81 -18.67 19.78
C ALA A 260 1.12 -17.50 18.83
N VAL A 261 0.42 -17.42 17.70
CA VAL A 261 0.57 -16.30 16.75
C VAL A 261 0.10 -14.99 17.37
N HIS A 262 -1.04 -14.99 18.09
CA HIS A 262 -1.53 -13.80 18.78
C HIS A 262 -0.52 -13.25 19.79
N ASP A 263 -0.02 -14.09 20.70
CA ASP A 263 0.88 -13.64 21.77
C ASP A 263 2.24 -13.22 21.20
N ALA A 264 2.77 -13.92 20.20
CA ALA A 264 3.99 -13.49 19.50
C ALA A 264 3.80 -12.15 18.78
N ALA A 265 2.66 -11.95 18.10
CA ALA A 265 2.34 -10.69 17.43
C ALA A 265 2.22 -9.52 18.40
N ARG A 266 1.51 -9.73 19.52
CA ARG A 266 1.38 -8.74 20.60
C ARG A 266 2.75 -8.40 21.18
N ASP A 267 3.51 -9.40 21.61
CA ASP A 267 4.77 -9.18 22.31
C ASP A 267 5.81 -8.46 21.41
N ALA A 268 5.83 -8.75 20.10
CA ALA A 268 6.69 -8.05 19.15
C ALA A 268 6.24 -6.59 18.93
N SER A 269 4.92 -6.35 18.82
CA SER A 269 4.37 -4.99 18.72
C SER A 269 4.67 -4.17 19.98
N ASP A 270 4.36 -4.71 21.16
CA ASP A 270 4.62 -4.07 22.45
C ASP A 270 6.13 -3.85 22.65
N GLY A 271 6.97 -4.82 22.25
CA GLY A 271 8.43 -4.72 22.30
C GLY A 271 8.96 -3.55 21.49
N LEU A 272 8.41 -3.34 20.29
CA LEU A 272 8.75 -2.21 19.42
C LEU A 272 8.27 -0.87 19.98
N GLU A 273 7.08 -0.84 20.56
CA GLU A 273 6.47 0.39 21.11
C GLU A 273 7.07 0.84 22.45
N HIS A 274 7.53 -0.11 23.28
CA HIS A 274 7.92 0.15 24.66
C HIS A 274 9.40 -0.13 24.97
N GLY A 275 10.15 -0.74 24.05
CA GLY A 275 11.60 -0.90 24.16
C GLY A 275 12.07 -1.86 25.27
N PHE A 276 11.23 -2.81 25.69
CA PHE A 276 11.62 -3.82 26.69
C PHE A 276 12.30 -5.06 26.09
N MET A 277 12.28 -5.19 24.75
CA MET A 277 12.82 -6.32 23.99
C MET A 277 13.96 -5.83 23.08
N ASP A 278 14.99 -6.65 22.88
CA ASP A 278 16.06 -6.33 21.93
C ASP A 278 15.50 -6.29 20.50
N PHE A 279 16.02 -5.37 19.68
CA PHE A 279 15.52 -5.16 18.34
C PHE A 279 15.70 -6.38 17.43
N SER A 280 16.76 -7.17 17.62
CA SER A 280 16.95 -8.42 16.87
C SER A 280 15.91 -9.47 17.22
N GLU A 281 15.54 -9.57 18.50
CA GLU A 281 14.49 -10.49 18.97
C GLU A 281 13.11 -10.08 18.43
N ILE A 282 12.81 -8.77 18.38
CA ILE A 282 11.58 -8.25 17.75
C ILE A 282 11.53 -8.66 16.28
N HIS A 283 12.64 -8.50 15.54
CA HIS A 283 12.72 -8.89 14.14
C HIS A 283 12.53 -10.38 13.91
N ASP A 284 13.16 -11.23 14.72
CA ASP A 284 13.02 -12.69 14.61
C ASP A 284 11.57 -13.12 14.84
N ARG A 285 10.95 -12.66 15.93
CA ARG A 285 9.53 -12.93 16.21
C ARG A 285 8.63 -12.42 15.09
N ALA A 286 8.88 -11.21 14.60
CA ALA A 286 8.06 -10.62 13.54
C ALA A 286 8.17 -11.42 12.24
N ARG A 287 9.38 -11.83 11.85
CA ARG A 287 9.62 -12.67 10.67
C ARG A 287 8.80 -13.96 10.72
N ASP A 288 8.71 -14.58 11.89
CA ASP A 288 8.05 -15.88 12.06
C ASP A 288 6.52 -15.81 11.97
N VAL A 289 5.89 -14.71 12.39
CA VAL A 289 4.42 -14.65 12.57
C VAL A 289 3.70 -13.65 11.67
N THR A 290 4.39 -12.77 10.95
CA THR A 290 3.75 -11.70 10.16
C THR A 290 2.86 -12.23 9.05
N LEU A 291 3.31 -13.23 8.27
CA LEU A 291 2.50 -13.79 7.17
C LEU A 291 1.19 -14.41 7.69
N GLN A 292 1.27 -15.15 8.79
CA GLN A 292 0.08 -15.75 9.40
C GLN A 292 -0.84 -14.69 9.99
N THR A 293 -0.29 -13.63 10.58
CA THR A 293 -1.05 -12.47 11.06
C THR A 293 -1.79 -11.78 9.90
N PHE A 294 -1.15 -11.60 8.74
CA PHE A 294 -1.82 -11.08 7.53
C PHE A 294 -3.07 -11.90 7.17
N ARG A 295 -2.96 -13.23 7.16
CA ARG A 295 -4.07 -14.14 6.84
C ARG A 295 -5.23 -13.97 7.81
N TYR A 296 -4.94 -13.93 9.12
CA TYR A 296 -5.95 -13.73 10.17
C TYR A 296 -6.67 -12.39 10.06
N ILE A 297 -5.92 -11.29 9.98
CA ILE A 297 -6.51 -9.96 9.92
C ILE A 297 -7.28 -9.75 8.62
N ARG A 298 -6.77 -10.25 7.49
CA ARG A 298 -7.47 -10.20 6.20
C ARG A 298 -8.82 -10.92 6.27
N ARG A 299 -8.82 -12.16 6.77
CA ARG A 299 -10.05 -12.94 6.96
C ARG A 299 -11.04 -12.21 7.86
N ALA A 300 -10.57 -11.72 9.01
CA ALA A 300 -11.42 -10.98 9.95
C ALA A 300 -12.06 -9.74 9.32
N ILE A 301 -11.32 -8.99 8.50
CA ILE A 301 -11.87 -7.85 7.76
C ILE A 301 -12.96 -8.31 6.78
N LEU A 302 -12.70 -9.36 5.99
CA LEU A 302 -13.66 -9.90 5.02
C LEU A 302 -14.93 -10.46 5.67
N ASP A 303 -14.79 -11.14 6.81
CA ASP A 303 -15.88 -11.66 7.62
C ASP A 303 -16.76 -10.52 8.16
N LEU A 304 -16.13 -9.47 8.72
CA LEU A 304 -16.82 -8.30 9.29
C LEU A 304 -17.44 -7.37 8.24
N LEU A 305 -16.95 -7.41 7.00
CA LEU A 305 -17.56 -6.74 5.85
C LEU A 305 -18.72 -7.54 5.25
N GLU A 306 -18.97 -8.76 5.73
CA GLU A 306 -19.99 -9.66 5.21
C GLU A 306 -19.84 -9.92 3.69
N VAL A 307 -18.60 -9.98 3.20
CA VAL A 307 -18.32 -10.27 1.79
C VAL A 307 -18.91 -11.64 1.41
N PRO A 308 -19.60 -11.78 0.25
CA PRO A 308 -20.19 -13.04 -0.16
C PRO A 308 -19.17 -14.20 -0.19
N GLU A 309 -19.59 -15.38 0.28
CA GLU A 309 -18.68 -16.51 0.54
C GLU A 309 -17.73 -16.88 -0.62
N PRO A 310 -18.17 -16.94 -1.90
CA PRO A 310 -17.26 -17.23 -3.00
C PRO A 310 -16.14 -16.18 -3.14
N ALA A 311 -16.52 -14.89 -3.11
CA ALA A 311 -15.56 -13.78 -3.22
C ALA A 311 -14.68 -13.68 -1.98
N ARG A 312 -15.24 -13.93 -0.79
CA ARG A 312 -14.49 -13.96 0.47
C ARG A 312 -13.43 -15.04 0.49
N THR A 313 -13.78 -16.25 0.04
CA THR A 313 -12.84 -17.38 -0.05
C THR A 313 -11.69 -17.05 -0.99
N GLU A 314 -12.00 -16.54 -2.19
CA GLU A 314 -10.99 -16.16 -3.18
C GLU A 314 -10.10 -15.02 -2.65
N LEU A 315 -10.70 -13.94 -2.13
CA LEU A 315 -9.97 -12.81 -1.56
C LEU A 315 -9.08 -13.23 -0.39
N ALA A 316 -9.56 -14.09 0.52
CA ALA A 316 -8.79 -14.57 1.67
C ALA A 316 -7.60 -15.46 1.26
N GLY A 317 -7.70 -16.16 0.12
CA GLY A 317 -6.64 -16.99 -0.43
C GLY A 317 -5.50 -16.20 -1.10
N ILE A 318 -5.69 -14.91 -1.40
CA ILE A 318 -4.64 -14.08 -1.98
C ILE A 318 -3.61 -13.71 -0.91
N GLU A 319 -2.38 -14.18 -1.05
CA GLU A 319 -1.28 -13.86 -0.13
C GLU A 319 -0.67 -12.46 -0.35
N PRO A 320 -0.15 -11.82 0.70
CA PRO A 320 0.53 -10.54 0.56
C PRO A 320 1.80 -10.73 -0.25
N ARG A 321 1.98 -9.93 -1.31
CA ARG A 321 3.19 -9.96 -2.14
C ARG A 321 4.10 -8.79 -1.83
N ASP A 322 5.37 -9.08 -1.58
CA ASP A 322 6.42 -8.07 -1.53
C ASP A 322 6.73 -7.63 -2.96
N VAL A 323 6.59 -6.35 -3.21
CA VAL A 323 6.74 -5.71 -4.52
C VAL A 323 7.79 -4.60 -4.49
N LEU A 324 8.50 -4.47 -3.37
CA LEU A 324 9.45 -3.38 -3.12
C LEU A 324 10.88 -3.90 -2.85
N SER A 325 11.05 -5.14 -2.39
CA SER A 325 12.37 -5.67 -2.01
C SER A 325 13.11 -6.41 -3.12
N LEU A 326 12.85 -6.14 -4.40
CA LEU A 326 13.64 -6.75 -5.46
C LEU A 326 15.06 -6.16 -5.46
N ASN A 327 15.99 -6.84 -4.80
CA ASN A 327 17.39 -6.48 -4.72
C ASN A 327 18.18 -7.25 -5.78
N ARG A 328 19.14 -6.57 -6.40
CA ARG A 328 20.09 -7.13 -7.35
C ARG A 328 21.46 -7.16 -6.69
N ILE A 329 22.08 -8.33 -6.65
CA ILE A 329 23.33 -8.55 -5.92
C ILE A 329 24.38 -9.09 -6.90
N LEU A 330 25.45 -8.32 -7.07
CA LEU A 330 26.63 -8.74 -7.80
C LEU A 330 27.67 -9.27 -6.83
N HIS A 331 27.98 -10.55 -6.94
CA HIS A 331 29.04 -11.19 -6.18
C HIS A 331 30.31 -11.26 -7.03
N GLY A 332 31.46 -11.07 -6.39
CA GLY A 332 32.74 -11.25 -7.05
C GLY A 332 33.91 -10.91 -6.14
N VAL A 333 35.11 -10.97 -6.71
CA VAL A 333 36.37 -10.75 -6.00
C VAL A 333 37.10 -9.56 -6.63
N LEU A 334 37.44 -8.58 -5.81
CA LEU A 334 38.34 -7.49 -6.18
C LEU A 334 39.79 -7.95 -6.05
N THR A 335 40.60 -7.74 -7.08
CA THR A 335 42.01 -8.11 -7.11
C THR A 335 42.84 -6.93 -7.61
N GLY A 336 43.77 -6.43 -6.78
CA GLY A 336 44.66 -5.32 -7.12
C GLY A 336 45.26 -4.65 -5.88
N PRO A 337 46.21 -3.71 -6.04
CA PRO A 337 46.74 -2.91 -4.94
C PRO A 337 45.73 -1.84 -4.47
N GLU A 338 45.93 -1.32 -3.25
CA GLU A 338 45.17 -0.15 -2.78
C GLU A 338 45.62 1.15 -3.47
N PRO A 339 44.73 2.15 -3.60
CA PRO A 339 43.32 2.15 -3.19
C PRO A 339 42.42 1.35 -4.14
N LEU A 340 41.42 0.63 -3.61
CA LEU A 340 40.52 -0.20 -4.41
C LEU A 340 39.52 0.60 -5.26
N ALA A 341 39.17 1.82 -4.82
CA ALA A 341 38.16 2.67 -5.44
C ALA A 341 38.77 3.55 -6.55
N ALA A 342 37.95 3.93 -7.54
CA ALA A 342 38.35 4.91 -8.55
C ALA A 342 38.70 6.29 -7.92
N PRO A 343 39.56 7.11 -8.56
CA PRO A 343 39.86 8.46 -8.09
C PRO A 343 38.59 9.29 -7.82
N GLY A 344 38.51 9.88 -6.61
CA GLY A 344 37.36 10.67 -6.17
C GLY A 344 36.21 9.87 -5.54
N GLN A 345 36.28 8.53 -5.55
CA GLN A 345 35.32 7.67 -4.87
C GLN A 345 35.81 7.25 -3.48
N GLN A 346 34.87 7.05 -2.54
CA GLN A 346 35.20 6.61 -1.18
C GLN A 346 35.36 5.09 -1.06
N TYR A 347 34.72 4.34 -1.95
CA TYR A 347 34.72 2.87 -1.97
C TYR A 347 34.53 2.36 -3.41
N PRO A 348 34.96 1.12 -3.71
CA PRO A 348 34.66 0.45 -4.97
C PRO A 348 33.15 0.37 -5.20
N GLN A 349 32.67 0.79 -6.37
CA GLN A 349 31.26 0.74 -6.70
C GLN A 349 31.05 0.41 -8.18
N PHE A 350 29.79 0.18 -8.56
CA PHE A 350 29.40 -0.12 -9.93
C PHE A 350 28.34 0.87 -10.36
N GLU A 351 28.45 1.39 -11.59
CA GLU A 351 27.35 2.09 -12.23
C GLU A 351 26.46 1.08 -12.94
N TRP A 352 25.16 1.11 -12.65
CA TRP A 352 24.19 0.17 -13.16
C TRP A 352 23.32 0.82 -14.24
N THR A 353 23.17 0.15 -15.37
CA THR A 353 22.20 0.49 -16.40
C THR A 353 21.32 -0.71 -16.67
N SER A 354 20.00 -0.50 -16.71
CA SER A 354 19.02 -1.58 -16.85
C SER A 354 18.06 -1.26 -17.98
N GLU A 355 17.79 -2.27 -18.80
CA GLU A 355 16.80 -2.19 -19.88
C GLU A 355 15.80 -3.34 -19.78
N ILE A 356 14.62 -3.14 -20.38
CA ILE A 356 13.57 -4.16 -20.48
C ILE A 356 13.47 -4.56 -21.96
N PRO A 357 14.19 -5.59 -22.40
CA PRO A 357 14.18 -5.96 -23.82
C PRO A 357 12.85 -6.60 -24.24
N ARG A 358 12.07 -7.13 -23.29
CA ARG A 358 10.79 -7.79 -23.60
C ARG A 358 9.80 -7.68 -22.44
N VAL A 359 8.54 -7.44 -22.78
CA VAL A 359 7.38 -7.51 -21.87
C VAL A 359 6.27 -8.24 -22.63
N TRP A 360 5.65 -9.25 -22.04
CA TRP A 360 4.59 -10.05 -22.67
C TRP A 360 3.56 -10.54 -21.65
N TRP A 361 2.43 -11.00 -22.15
CA TRP A 361 1.39 -11.62 -21.32
C TRP A 361 1.54 -13.14 -21.33
N GLU A 362 1.47 -13.74 -20.15
CA GLU A 362 1.31 -15.19 -19.97
C GLU A 362 0.04 -15.43 -19.14
N GLY A 363 -1.07 -15.62 -19.84
CA GLY A 363 -2.40 -15.66 -19.23
C GLY A 363 -2.75 -14.36 -18.52
N ASP A 364 -2.76 -14.42 -17.19
CA ASP A 364 -3.09 -13.29 -16.31
C ASP A 364 -1.86 -12.60 -15.72
N ASP A 365 -0.67 -13.14 -16.00
CA ASP A 365 0.57 -12.54 -15.54
C ASP A 365 1.21 -11.69 -16.64
N LEU A 366 1.65 -10.49 -16.25
CA LEU A 366 2.60 -9.73 -17.05
C LEU A 366 4.01 -10.23 -16.76
N LYS A 367 4.67 -10.78 -17.76
CA LYS A 367 6.07 -11.22 -17.68
C LYS A 367 6.97 -10.21 -18.38
N PHE A 368 8.21 -10.15 -17.95
CA PHE A 368 9.22 -9.29 -18.56
C PHE A 368 10.61 -9.88 -18.33
N THR A 369 11.54 -9.52 -19.21
CA THR A 369 12.97 -9.76 -18.99
C THR A 369 13.64 -8.45 -18.61
N ILE A 370 14.68 -8.53 -17.78
CA ILE A 370 15.58 -7.40 -17.50
C ILE A 370 16.94 -7.77 -18.09
N ARG A 371 17.59 -6.80 -18.73
CA ARG A 371 19.02 -6.87 -19.02
C ARG A 371 19.72 -5.79 -18.24
N ASP A 372 20.65 -6.22 -17.39
CA ASP A 372 21.50 -5.32 -16.62
C ASP A 372 22.89 -5.26 -17.25
N ARG A 373 23.45 -4.06 -17.30
CA ARG A 373 24.84 -3.76 -17.59
C ARG A 373 25.42 -3.03 -16.41
N TRP A 374 26.65 -3.35 -16.04
CA TRP A 374 27.35 -2.66 -14.96
C TRP A 374 28.74 -2.25 -15.40
N HIS A 375 29.17 -1.08 -14.93
CA HIS A 375 30.50 -0.56 -15.15
C HIS A 375 31.23 -0.41 -13.81
N PRO A 376 32.36 -1.12 -13.60
CA PRO A 376 33.11 -1.04 -12.36
C PRO A 376 33.86 0.31 -12.23
N LEU A 377 33.66 1.02 -11.11
CA LEU A 377 34.40 2.21 -10.75
C LEU A 377 35.50 1.88 -9.72
N LEU A 378 36.63 1.37 -10.22
CA LEU A 378 37.72 0.81 -9.43
C LEU A 378 39.04 1.60 -9.62
N GLY A 379 40.01 1.33 -8.74
CA GLY A 379 41.39 1.83 -8.90
C GLY A 379 42.04 1.32 -10.19
N ALA A 380 43.02 2.06 -10.73
CA ALA A 380 43.59 1.81 -12.06
C ALA A 380 44.14 0.39 -12.26
N ASP A 381 44.68 -0.23 -11.20
CA ASP A 381 45.25 -1.59 -11.23
C ASP A 381 44.35 -2.62 -10.52
N VAL A 382 43.07 -2.30 -10.32
CA VAL A 382 42.10 -3.12 -9.59
C VAL A 382 41.10 -3.72 -10.57
N THR A 383 40.95 -5.03 -10.50
CA THR A 383 40.03 -5.80 -11.33
C THR A 383 38.91 -6.38 -10.48
N PHE A 384 37.73 -6.56 -11.07
CA PHE A 384 36.63 -7.28 -10.45
C PHE A 384 36.32 -8.56 -11.22
N ASN A 385 36.39 -9.69 -10.54
CA ASN A 385 36.03 -10.99 -11.09
C ASN A 385 34.66 -11.39 -10.56
N ALA A 386 33.62 -11.15 -11.35
CA ALA A 386 32.25 -11.53 -11.01
C ALA A 386 32.15 -13.06 -10.83
N THR A 387 31.55 -13.50 -9.74
CA THR A 387 31.36 -14.93 -9.41
C THR A 387 29.91 -15.36 -9.45
N ALA A 388 28.97 -14.47 -9.12
CA ALA A 388 27.54 -14.72 -9.21
C ALA A 388 26.76 -13.42 -9.39
N TYR A 389 25.56 -13.53 -9.95
CA TYR A 389 24.60 -12.45 -10.01
C TYR A 389 23.25 -12.99 -9.51
N GLU A 390 22.78 -12.43 -8.41
CA GLU A 390 21.61 -12.93 -7.68
C GLU A 390 20.53 -11.86 -7.57
N PHE A 391 19.30 -12.34 -7.45
CA PHE A 391 18.16 -11.51 -7.10
C PHE A 391 17.69 -11.94 -5.72
N HIS A 392 17.61 -11.01 -4.79
CA HIS A 392 17.05 -11.26 -3.48
C HIS A 392 15.75 -10.50 -3.39
N GLY A 393 14.65 -11.23 -3.28
CA GLY A 393 13.31 -10.70 -3.03
C GLY A 393 12.53 -11.72 -2.22
N ARG A 394 11.30 -11.39 -1.84
CA ARG A 394 10.42 -12.29 -1.12
C ARG A 394 9.43 -12.93 -2.10
N GLN A 395 9.52 -14.25 -2.29
CA GLN A 395 8.52 -15.03 -3.04
C GLN A 395 7.17 -15.05 -2.31
N GLU A 396 6.13 -15.51 -3.00
CA GLU A 396 4.91 -16.01 -2.34
C GLU A 396 5.33 -17.03 -1.25
N GLU A 397 4.69 -17.01 -0.08
CA GLU A 397 5.12 -17.67 1.18
C GLU A 397 6.29 -17.07 1.97
N GLY A 398 6.84 -15.91 1.62
CA GLY A 398 7.78 -15.21 2.51
C GLY A 398 9.25 -15.67 2.43
N ARG A 399 9.60 -16.56 1.49
CA ARG A 399 10.95 -17.11 1.31
C ARG A 399 11.80 -16.26 0.35
N PRO A 400 13.14 -16.23 0.50
CA PRO A 400 14.03 -15.59 -0.46
C PRO A 400 13.90 -16.21 -1.86
N PHE A 401 14.01 -15.37 -2.89
CA PHE A 401 13.99 -15.75 -4.30
C PHE A 401 15.18 -16.65 -4.71
N ASP A 402 14.93 -17.63 -5.57
CA ASP A 402 15.95 -18.37 -6.33
C ASP A 402 15.85 -17.98 -7.83
N ALA A 403 16.98 -17.62 -8.43
CA ALA A 403 17.11 -16.90 -9.69
C ALA A 403 16.59 -17.62 -10.95
N ALA A 404 16.23 -18.90 -10.84
CA ALA A 404 15.91 -19.75 -11.98
C ALA A 404 14.60 -19.41 -12.73
N THR A 405 13.74 -18.53 -12.19
CA THR A 405 12.40 -18.24 -12.76
C THR A 405 12.29 -16.96 -13.58
N LEU A 406 13.32 -16.10 -13.56
CA LEU A 406 13.45 -14.95 -14.46
C LEU A 406 14.43 -15.33 -15.57
N GLU A 407 13.94 -15.51 -16.81
CA GLU A 407 14.84 -15.65 -17.96
C GLU A 407 15.60 -14.33 -18.14
N MET A 408 16.83 -14.30 -17.67
CA MET A 408 17.69 -13.13 -17.73
C MET A 408 18.95 -13.40 -18.52
N THR A 409 19.27 -12.45 -19.39
CA THR A 409 20.55 -12.40 -20.09
C THR A 409 21.36 -11.29 -19.46
N VAL A 410 22.47 -11.64 -18.83
CA VAL A 410 23.47 -10.69 -18.36
C VAL A 410 24.49 -10.49 -19.47
N GLU A 411 24.62 -9.26 -19.96
CA GLU A 411 25.71 -8.87 -20.87
C GLU A 411 26.76 -8.11 -20.06
N VAL A 412 27.90 -8.74 -19.81
CA VAL A 412 29.05 -8.08 -19.18
C VAL A 412 29.85 -7.37 -20.26
N ASP A 413 29.72 -6.06 -20.32
CA ASP A 413 30.54 -5.22 -21.20
C ASP A 413 31.89 -4.95 -20.51
N ASN A 414 32.89 -5.79 -20.80
CA ASN A 414 34.26 -5.65 -20.27
C ASN A 414 35.10 -4.65 -21.07
N THR A 415 34.48 -3.68 -21.74
CA THR A 415 35.25 -2.66 -22.45
C THR A 415 35.89 -1.70 -21.45
N SER A 416 37.20 -1.87 -21.24
CA SER A 416 38.05 -0.85 -20.63
C SER A 416 37.94 0.42 -21.47
N LEU A 417 37.48 1.51 -20.86
CA LEU A 417 37.60 2.83 -21.45
C LEU A 417 39.09 3.17 -21.48
N ASP A 418 39.69 3.12 -22.67
CA ASP A 418 41.03 3.65 -22.95
C ASP A 418 41.08 5.18 -22.72
#